data_AF-A0A2K3KH18-F1
#
_entry.id   AF-A0A2K3KH18-F1
#
_cell.length_a   1.000
_cell.length_b   1.000
_cell.length_c   1.000
_cell.angle_alpha   90.00
_cell.angle_beta   90.00
_cell.angle_gamma   90.00
#
_symmetry.space_group_name_H-M   'P 1'
#
loop_
_entity.id
_entity.type
_entity.pdbx_description
1 polymer ?
#
loop_
_entity_poly.entity_id
_entity_poly.type
_entity_poly.pdbx_seq_one_letter_code
_entity_poly.pdbx_strand_id
1 'polypeptide(L)' 'QTMIRLRDLATGRVYRCTIITSGRYTHEKYLGQGWYDFKFDKDLRVGDTLRCDIDEDARFMNVEVIRNRRRRR' A
#
# COMPACT_ATOMS: atom_id res chain seq x y z
N GLN A 1 8.76 13.38 6.49
CA GLN A 1 8.97 12.28 5.54
C GLN A 1 8.10 12.51 4.31
N THR A 2 8.66 12.43 3.10
CA THR A 2 7.96 12.70 1.82
C THR A 2 7.81 11.46 0.94
N MET A 3 8.34 10.31 1.38
CA MET A 3 8.33 9.06 0.63
C MET A 3 8.37 7.86 1.59
N ILE A 4 7.74 6.76 1.19
CA ILE A 4 7.85 5.42 1.80
C ILE A 4 7.97 4.37 0.70
N ARG A 5 8.68 3.27 0.97
CA ARG A 5 8.78 2.13 0.05
C ARG A 5 7.69 1.12 0.40
N LEU A 6 6.73 0.91 -0.50
CA LEU A 6 5.75 -0.16 -0.35
C LEU A 6 6.37 -1.46 -0.88
N ARG A 7 6.51 -2.48 -0.03
CA ARG A 7 7.03 -3.79 -0.42
C ARG A 7 5.89 -4.79 -0.44
N ASP A 8 5.62 -5.36 -1.60
CA ASP A 8 4.72 -6.49 -1.71
C ASP A 8 5.37 -7.75 -1.15
N LEU A 9 4.83 -8.30 -0.07
CA LEU A 9 5.40 -9.48 0.58
C LEU A 9 5.31 -10.74 -0.28
N ALA A 10 4.34 -10.82 -1.20
CA ALA A 10 4.16 -12.00 -2.03
C ALA A 10 5.24 -12.14 -3.12
N THR A 11 5.74 -11.03 -3.67
CA THR A 11 6.72 -11.03 -4.78
C THR A 11 8.06 -10.40 -4.42
N GLY A 12 8.16 -9.69 -3.29
CA GLY A 12 9.31 -8.89 -2.93
C GLY A 12 9.45 -7.58 -3.72
N ARG A 13 8.54 -7.30 -4.67
CA ARG A 13 8.59 -6.09 -5.48
C ARG A 13 8.38 -4.85 -4.62
N VAL A 14 9.13 -3.79 -4.94
CA VAL A 14 9.13 -2.52 -4.20
C VAL A 14 8.62 -1.38 -5.07
N TYR A 15 7.68 -0.62 -4.54
CA TYR A 15 7.07 0.56 -5.13
C TYR A 15 7.47 1.79 -4.34
N ARG A 16 7.92 2.85 -5.01
CA ARG A 16 8.28 4.12 -4.36
C ARG A 16 7.03 4.98 -4.26
N CYS A 17 6.46 5.09 -3.06
CA CYS A 17 5.25 5.88 -2.82
C CYS A 17 5.63 7.26 -2.32
N THR A 18 5.19 8.31 -3.04
CA THR A 18 5.20 9.67 -2.50
C THR A 18 4.20 9.78 -1.34
N ILE A 19 4.55 10.56 -0.32
CA ILE A 19 3.65 10.89 0.79
C ILE A 19 3.12 12.29 0.57
N ILE A 20 1.81 12.41 0.41
CA ILE A 20 1.11 13.68 0.17
C ILE A 20 0.43 14.09 1.48
N THR A 21 0.63 15.34 1.91
CA THR A 21 -0.08 15.90 3.08
C THR A 21 -1.39 16.51 2.62
N SER A 22 -2.49 16.24 3.32
CA SER A 22 -3.76 16.87 3.00
C SER A 22 -3.71 18.37 3.27
N GLY A 23 -4.41 19.16 2.44
CA GLY A 23 -4.58 20.59 2.69
C GLY A 23 -5.50 20.91 3.86
N ARG A 24 -6.25 19.91 4.37
CA ARG A 24 -7.24 20.07 5.45
C ARG A 24 -6.61 19.89 6.82
N TYR A 25 -5.65 18.98 6.95
CA TYR A 25 -5.02 18.67 8.24
C TYR A 25 -3.56 18.22 8.09
N THR A 26 -2.67 18.79 8.89
CA THR A 26 -1.22 18.62 8.77
C THR A 26 -0.73 17.20 9.04
N HIS A 27 -1.46 16.42 9.85
CA HIS A 27 -1.13 15.03 10.16
C HIS A 27 -1.82 14.01 9.25
N GLU A 28 -2.73 14.45 8.39
CA GLU A 28 -3.40 13.57 7.43
C GLU A 28 -2.49 13.37 6.20
N LYS A 29 -2.08 12.12 5.95
CA LYS A 29 -1.17 11.74 4.87
C LYS A 29 -1.77 10.66 3.98
N TYR A 30 -1.43 10.69 2.70
CA TYR A 30 -1.83 9.67 1.73
C TYR A 30 -0.64 9.21 0.89
N LEU A 31 -0.75 7.99 0.36
CA LEU A 31 0.19 7.43 -0.61
C LEU A 31 -0.16 7.90 -2.02
N GLY A 32 0.83 8.43 -2.73
CA GLY A 32 0.71 8.90 -4.11
C GLY A 32 1.08 7.83 -5.14
N GLN A 33 1.89 8.21 -6.15
CA GLN A 33 2.07 7.43 -7.40
C GLN A 33 2.31 5.93 -7.19
N GLY A 34 3.27 5.55 -6.34
CA GLY A 34 3.61 4.13 -6.12
C GLY A 34 2.46 3.27 -5.58
N TRP A 35 1.44 3.87 -4.94
CA TRP A 35 0.23 3.15 -4.55
C TRP A 35 -0.63 2.78 -5.77
N TYR A 36 -0.77 3.68 -6.75
CA TYR A 36 -1.50 3.38 -7.97
C TYR A 36 -0.83 2.29 -8.79
N ASP A 37 0.50 2.31 -8.86
CA ASP A 37 1.30 1.28 -9.54
C ASP A 37 1.09 -0.09 -8.88
N PHE A 38 1.17 -0.16 -7.54
CA PHE A 38 0.88 -1.39 -6.78
C PHE A 38 -0.56 -1.88 -7.00
N LYS A 39 -1.54 -0.97 -6.92
CA LYS A 39 -2.96 -1.28 -7.12
C LYS A 39 -3.21 -1.90 -8.49
N PHE A 40 -2.62 -1.32 -9.54
CA PHE A 40 -2.73 -1.80 -10.92
C PHE A 40 -2.08 -3.17 -11.08
N ASP A 41 -0.83 -3.32 -10.65
CA ASP A 41 -0.08 -4.57 -10.75
C ASP A 41 -0.75 -5.74 -10.02
N LYS A 42 -1.41 -5.46 -8.89
CA LYS A 42 -2.10 -6.47 -8.09
C LYS A 42 -3.55 -6.70 -8.49
N ASP A 43 -4.05 -5.98 -9.49
CA ASP A 43 -5.47 -5.98 -9.87
C ASP A 43 -6.36 -5.89 -8.62
N LEU A 44 -6.06 -4.93 -7.73
CA LEU A 44 -6.81 -4.79 -6.49
C LEU A 44 -8.24 -4.33 -6.78
N ARG A 45 -9.20 -5.07 -6.23
CA ARG A 45 -10.62 -4.82 -6.41
C ARG A 45 -11.27 -4.40 -5.10
N VAL A 46 -12.43 -3.76 -5.23
CA VAL A 46 -13.28 -3.46 -4.08
C VAL A 46 -13.62 -4.77 -3.36
N GLY A 47 -13.36 -4.80 -2.06
CA GLY A 47 -13.56 -5.98 -1.21
C GLY A 47 -12.30 -6.81 -0.97
N ASP A 48 -11.19 -6.54 -1.69
CA ASP A 48 -9.89 -7.08 -1.29
C ASP A 48 -9.43 -6.44 0.03
N THR A 49 -8.76 -7.24 0.86
CA THR A 49 -8.22 -6.79 2.14
C THR A 49 -6.70 -6.74 2.05
N LEU A 50 -6.09 -5.71 2.63
CA LEU A 50 -4.63 -5.57 2.72
C LEU A 50 -4.21 -5.61 4.18
N ARG A 51 -3.16 -6.38 4.51
CA ARG A 51 -2.44 -6.20 5.78
C ARG A 51 -1.21 -5.34 5.50
N CYS A 52 -1.06 -4.26 6.25
CA CYS A 52 0.04 -3.32 6.11
C CYS A 52 0.82 -3.24 7.43
N ASP A 53 2.11 -3.54 7.37
CA ASP A 53 3.02 -3.46 8.51
C ASP A 53 4.15 -2.50 8.17
N ILE A 54 4.33 -1.44 8.97
CA ILE A 54 5.42 -0.48 8.79
C ILE A 54 6.61 -0.97 9.63
N ASP A 55 7.80 -0.97 9.03
CA ASP A 55 9.02 -1.34 9.74
C ASP A 55 9.42 -0.29 10.81
N GLU A 56 10.28 -0.68 11.75
CA GLU A 56 10.67 0.17 12.89
C GLU A 56 11.23 1.53 12.46
N ASP A 57 11.93 1.58 11.32
CA ASP A 57 12.51 2.82 10.77
C ASP A 57 11.57 3.59 9.84
N ALA A 58 10.32 3.14 9.66
CA ALA A 58 9.34 3.68 8.71
C ALA A 58 9.87 3.84 7.27
N ARG A 59 10.85 3.03 6.88
CA ARG A 59 11.45 2.99 5.54
C ARG A 59 10.59 2.17 4.58
N PHE A 60 9.96 1.11 5.10
CA PHE A 60 9.11 0.20 4.34
C PHE A 60 7.74 0.06 4.97
N MET A 61 6.72 0.09 4.10
CA MET A 61 5.40 -0.47 4.39
C MET A 61 5.33 -1.82 3.69
N ASN A 62 5.38 -2.89 4.45
CA ASN A 62 5.19 -4.25 3.94
C ASN A 62 3.70 -4.50 3.77
N VAL A 63 3.29 -4.94 2.58
CA VAL A 63 1.88 -5.13 2.23
C VAL A 63 1.65 -6.56 1.78
N GLU A 64 0.67 -7.21 2.39
CA GLU A 64 0.13 -8.50 1.99
C GLU A 64 -1.30 -8.33 1.47
N VAL A 65 -1.60 -8.89 0.29
CA VAL A 65 -2.96 -8.91 -0.27
C VAL A 65 -3.69 -10.16 0.20
N ILE A 66 -4.71 -9.99 1.04
CA ILE A 66 -5.56 -11.06 1.56
C ILE A 66 -6.78 -11.20 0.65
N ARG A 67 -6.76 -12.21 -0.21
CA ARG A 67 -7.89 -12.54 -1.11
C ARG A 67 -8.79 -13.59 -0.48
N ASN A 68 -10.04 -13.24 -0.18
CA ASN A 68 -11.04 -14.20 0.26
C ASN A 68 -11.42 -15.13 -0.91
N ARG A 69 -10.88 -16.35 -0.94
CA ARG A 69 -11.23 -17.40 -1.92
C ARG A 69 -12.67 -17.94 -1.80
N ARG A 70 -13.56 -17.29 -1.05
CA ARG A 70 -14.95 -17.70 -0.87
C ARG A 70 -15.91 -16.82 -1.66
N ARG A 71 -16.08 -17.14 -2.95
CA ARG A 71 -17.36 -17.00 -3.67
C ARG A 71 -17.49 -18.15 -4.68
N ARG A 72 -17.64 -19.37 -4.16
CA ARG A 72 -18.47 -20.38 -4.81
C ARG A 72 -19.82 -20.34 -4.08
N ARG A 73 -20.78 -19.66 -4.69
CA ARG A 73 -22.21 -19.94 -4.56
C ARG A 73 -22.79 -19.77 -5.95
#